data_AF-A0A024TI35-F1
#
_entry.id   AF-A0A024TI35-F1
#
_cell.length_a   1.000
_cell.length_b   1.000
_cell.length_c   1.000
_cell.angle_alpha   90.00
_cell.angle_beta   90.00
_cell.angle_gamma   90.00
#
_symmetry.space_group_name_H-M   'P 1'
#
loop_
_entity.id
_entity.type
_entity.pdbx_description
1 polymer ?
#
loop_
_entity_poly.entity_id
_entity_poly.type
_entity_poly.pdbx_seq_one_letter_code
_entity_poly.pdbx_strand_id
1 'polypeptide(L)'
;RVVLLHDNVLPHSVITEAVLAAVSLDGWTFVLRRQLPNSPDLNVLDQVFFASIQALQYKVVSHSIDDVVRSTLEAFEALSVETLENVFLTLKAVLRLVLEHQGDNRFRLPHPQDHSRRYQQC
;
A
#
# COMPACT_ATOMS: atom_id res chain seq x y z
N ARG A 1 0.23 -4.93 -18.26
CA ARG A 1 -0.98 -5.17 -17.45
C ARG A 1 -0.71 -4.71 -16.02
N VAL A 2 -1.57 -3.86 -15.47
CA VAL A 2 -1.48 -3.31 -14.11
C VAL A 2 -2.70 -3.76 -13.32
N VAL A 3 -2.50 -4.16 -12.07
CA VAL A 3 -3.58 -4.52 -11.16
C VAL A 3 -3.76 -3.38 -10.18
N LEU A 4 -4.92 -2.73 -10.22
CA LEU A 4 -5.28 -1.71 -9.25
C LEU A 4 -5.92 -2.41 -8.05
N LEU A 5 -5.22 -2.44 -6.93
CA LEU A 5 -5.78 -2.90 -5.65
C LEU A 5 -6.40 -1.70 -4.94
N HIS A 6 -7.69 -1.80 -4.62
CA HIS A 6 -8.41 -0.76 -3.86
C HIS A 6 -9.23 -1.40 -2.74
N ASP A 7 -9.41 -0.68 -1.63
CA ASP A 7 -10.45 -1.02 -0.65
C ASP A 7 -11.85 -0.96 -1.29
N ASN A 8 -12.85 -1.52 -0.62
CA ASN A 8 -14.24 -1.53 -1.10
C ASN A 8 -15.12 -0.52 -0.36
N VAL A 9 -14.56 0.62 0.10
CA VAL A 9 -15.35 1.63 0.82
C VAL A 9 -16.25 2.38 -0.18
N LEU A 10 -17.45 2.77 0.25
CA LEU A 10 -18.53 3.28 -0.62
C LEU A 10 -18.11 4.39 -1.61
N PRO A 11 -17.31 5.41 -1.23
CA PRO A 11 -16.84 6.43 -2.16
C PRO A 11 -15.96 5.88 -3.29
N HIS A 12 -15.21 4.81 -3.01
CA HIS A 12 -14.30 4.16 -3.95
C HIS A 12 -15.01 3.15 -4.86
N SER A 13 -16.26 2.80 -4.56
CA SER A 13 -17.08 1.90 -5.40
C SER A 13 -17.37 2.47 -6.80
N VAL A 14 -17.19 3.78 -6.97
CA VAL A 14 -17.36 4.54 -8.22
C VAL A 14 -16.26 4.20 -9.25
N ILE A 15 -15.09 3.74 -8.81
CA ILE A 15 -14.05 3.24 -9.71
C ILE A 15 -14.48 1.85 -10.22
N THR A 16 -14.78 1.77 -11.51
CA THR A 16 -15.23 0.55 -12.19
C THR A 16 -14.29 0.19 -13.34
N GLU A 17 -14.38 -1.05 -13.82
CA GLU A 17 -13.61 -1.49 -14.99
C GLU A 17 -13.91 -0.65 -16.24
N ALA A 18 -15.12 -0.07 -16.35
CA ALA A 18 -15.46 0.84 -17.45
C ALA A 18 -14.67 2.16 -17.38
N VAL A 19 -14.49 2.70 -16.17
CA VAL A 19 -13.63 3.87 -15.94
C VAL A 19 -12.17 3.52 -16.26
N LEU A 20 -11.71 2.33 -15.84
CA LEU A 20 -10.35 1.88 -16.12
C LEU A 20 -10.09 1.63 -17.62
N ALA A 21 -11.08 1.14 -18.35
CA ALA A 21 -10.99 0.95 -19.80
C ALA A 21 -10.80 2.29 -20.53
N ALA A 22 -11.49 3.35 -20.08
CA ALA A 22 -11.37 4.68 -20.66
C ALA A 22 -9.98 5.32 -20.45
N VAL A 23 -9.26 4.94 -19.40
CA VAL A 23 -7.90 5.43 -19.09
C VAL A 23 -6.79 4.44 -19.47
N SER A 24 -7.14 3.30 -20.07
CA SER A 24 -6.21 2.28 -20.57
C SER A 24 -5.60 2.72 -21.91
N LEU A 25 -4.84 3.82 -21.88
CA LEU A 25 -4.10 4.35 -23.02
C LEU A 25 -2.67 3.74 -23.06
N ASP A 26 -1.99 3.88 -24.19
CA ASP A 26 -0.56 3.58 -24.33
C ASP A 26 -0.14 2.13 -24.02
N GLY A 27 -1.02 1.16 -24.29
CA GLY A 27 -0.73 -0.27 -24.11
C GLY A 27 -0.83 -0.78 -22.66
N TRP A 28 -1.25 0.08 -21.73
CA TRP A 28 -1.50 -0.32 -20.34
C TRP A 28 -2.93 -0.87 -20.20
N THR A 29 -3.04 -2.17 -19.89
CA THR A 29 -4.32 -2.76 -19.48
C THR A 29 -4.43 -2.76 -17.95
N PHE A 30 -5.40 -2.04 -17.41
CA PHE A 30 -5.72 -2.04 -15.99
C PHE A 30 -6.76 -3.11 -15.66
N VAL A 31 -6.66 -3.71 -14.47
CA VAL A 31 -7.66 -4.63 -13.91
C VAL A 31 -7.90 -4.24 -12.46
N LEU A 32 -9.16 -4.06 -12.09
CA LEU A 32 -9.54 -3.74 -10.72
C LEU A 32 -9.59 -5.00 -9.85
N ARG A 33 -8.99 -4.92 -8.68
CA ARG A 33 -9.15 -5.90 -7.60
C ARG A 33 -9.56 -5.17 -6.34
N ARG A 34 -10.69 -5.58 -5.78
CA ARG A 34 -11.22 -5.03 -4.55
C ARG A 34 -10.85 -5.93 -3.39
N GLN A 35 -10.45 -5.33 -2.27
CA GLN A 35 -10.26 -6.06 -1.04
C GLN A 35 -11.59 -6.61 -0.51
N LEU A 36 -11.51 -7.71 0.24
CA LEU A 36 -12.68 -8.25 0.92
C LEU A 36 -13.23 -7.22 1.92
N PRO A 37 -14.57 -7.15 2.07
CA PRO A 37 -15.19 -6.32 3.10
C PRO A 37 -14.64 -6.66 4.50
N ASN A 38 -14.41 -5.65 5.33
CA ASN A 38 -13.89 -5.77 6.71
C ASN A 38 -12.48 -6.40 6.81
N SER A 39 -11.62 -6.21 5.80
CA SER A 39 -10.21 -6.63 5.86
C SER A 39 -9.25 -5.43 5.92
N PRO A 40 -9.33 -4.57 6.97
CA PRO A 40 -8.47 -3.38 7.08
C PRO A 40 -6.98 -3.76 7.11
N ASP A 41 -6.66 -4.96 7.61
CA ASP A 41 -5.30 -5.52 7.70
C ASP A 41 -4.67 -5.84 6.34
N LEU A 42 -5.49 -5.88 5.28
CA LEU A 42 -5.00 -6.08 3.91
C LEU A 42 -4.68 -4.77 3.21
N ASN A 43 -5.07 -3.62 3.76
CA ASN A 43 -4.77 -2.31 3.20
C ASN A 43 -3.36 -1.85 3.59
N VAL A 44 -2.35 -2.65 3.23
CA VAL A 44 -0.94 -2.44 3.59
C VAL A 44 -0.39 -1.14 3.02
N LEU A 45 -0.94 -0.62 1.92
CA LEU A 45 -0.59 0.70 1.39
C LEU A 45 -0.91 1.79 2.42
N ASP A 46 -2.11 1.77 2.98
CA ASP A 46 -2.50 2.71 4.02
C ASP A 46 -1.77 2.45 5.34
N GLN A 47 -1.64 1.18 5.73
CA GLN A 47 -1.06 0.81 7.02
C GLN A 47 0.46 1.01 7.12
N VAL A 48 1.19 0.94 6.00
CA VAL A 48 2.66 0.96 6.04
C VAL A 48 3.20 2.15 5.26
N PHE A 49 2.76 2.37 4.02
CA PHE A 49 3.32 3.45 3.20
C PHE A 49 2.84 4.82 3.67
N PHE A 50 1.53 5.03 3.76
CA PHE A 50 0.99 6.32 4.23
C PHE A 50 1.30 6.55 5.71
N ALA A 51 1.31 5.52 6.54
CA ALA A 51 1.79 5.62 7.92
C ALA A 51 3.25 6.10 8.01
N SER A 52 4.12 5.68 7.09
CA SER A 52 5.53 6.13 7.04
C SER A 52 5.64 7.60 6.63
N ILE A 53 4.86 8.04 5.63
CA ILE A 53 4.78 9.46 5.24
C ILE A 53 4.28 10.29 6.43
N GLN A 54 3.20 9.84 7.07
CA GLN A 54 2.58 10.52 8.20
C GLN A 54 3.56 10.62 9.38
N ALA A 55 4.34 9.57 9.66
CA ALA A 55 5.35 9.58 10.71
C ALA A 55 6.49 10.58 10.45
N LEU A 56 6.82 10.85 9.18
CA LEU A 56 7.79 11.88 8.80
C LEU A 56 7.17 13.28 8.86
N GLN A 57 5.96 13.43 8.31
CA GLN A 57 5.22 14.68 8.31
C GLN A 57 4.94 15.18 9.74
N TYR A 58 4.60 14.31 10.69
CA TYR A 58 4.37 14.68 12.10
C TYR A 58 5.60 15.25 12.82
N LYS A 59 6.81 15.06 12.27
CA LYS A 59 8.03 15.66 12.83
C LYS A 59 8.20 17.12 12.42
N VAL A 60 7.38 17.61 11.50
CA VAL A 60 7.40 18.99 10.99
C VAL A 60 6.22 19.75 11.59
N VAL A 61 6.52 20.89 12.22
CA VAL A 61 5.47 21.77 12.74
C VAL A 61 4.81 22.49 11.57
N SER A 62 3.50 22.33 11.43
CA SER A 62 2.70 22.96 10.38
C SER A 62 1.66 23.89 11.02
N HIS A 63 1.54 25.13 10.52
CA HIS A 63 0.58 26.12 11.05
C HIS A 63 -0.55 26.43 10.07
N SER A 64 -0.50 25.88 8.87
CA SER A 64 -1.48 26.06 7.80
C SER A 64 -1.67 24.78 6.99
N ILE A 65 -2.73 24.74 6.18
CA ILE A 65 -2.97 23.65 5.23
C ILE A 65 -1.82 23.57 4.21
N ASP A 66 -1.31 24.71 3.75
CA ASP A 66 -0.20 24.75 2.80
C ASP A 66 1.09 24.14 3.40
N ASP A 67 1.32 24.33 4.70
CA ASP A 67 2.45 23.70 5.40
C ASP A 67 2.27 22.19 5.52
N VAL A 68 1.03 21.71 5.74
CA VAL A 68 0.72 20.28 5.76
C VAL A 68 0.96 19.65 4.39
N VAL A 69 0.51 20.31 3.30
CA VAL A 69 0.73 19.83 1.94
C VAL A 69 2.22 19.77 1.63
N ARG A 70 2.97 20.84 1.96
CA ARG A 70 4.42 20.91 1.75
C ARG A 70 5.17 19.82 2.52
N SER A 71 4.91 19.69 3.82
CA SER A 71 5.56 18.68 4.66
C SER A 71 5.22 17.25 4.24
N THR A 72 4.02 17.01 3.71
CA THR A 72 3.63 15.72 3.15
C THR A 72 4.42 15.40 1.87
N LEU A 73 4.59 16.38 0.98
CA LEU A 73 5.39 16.22 -0.24
C LEU A 73 6.88 15.99 0.08
N GLU A 74 7.43 16.75 1.02
CA GLU A 74 8.81 16.55 1.49
C GLU A 74 9.00 15.17 2.13
N ALA A 75 8.04 14.71 2.93
CA ALA A 75 8.05 13.37 3.50
C ALA A 75 7.97 12.27 2.42
N PHE A 76 7.18 12.49 1.37
CA PHE A 76 7.10 11.57 0.23
C PHE A 76 8.43 11.48 -0.53
N GLU A 77 9.05 12.62 -0.85
CA GLU A 77 10.37 12.68 -1.51
C GLU A 77 11.50 12.11 -0.64
N ALA A 78 11.38 12.22 0.69
CA ALA A 78 12.34 11.66 1.63
C ALA A 78 12.26 10.13 1.75
N LEU A 79 11.15 9.50 1.34
CA LEU A 79 11.05 8.04 1.31
C LEU A 79 11.87 7.48 0.15
N SER A 80 12.86 6.65 0.48
CA SER A 80 13.68 5.98 -0.52
C SER A 80 12.88 4.94 -1.31
N VAL A 81 13.29 4.68 -2.55
CA VAL A 81 12.80 3.55 -3.37
C VAL A 81 12.90 2.23 -2.60
N GLU A 82 13.98 2.04 -1.83
CA GLU A 82 14.18 0.89 -0.95
C GLU A 82 13.06 0.77 0.11
N THR A 83 12.56 1.90 0.64
CA THR A 83 11.44 1.88 1.58
C THR A 83 10.18 1.37 0.90
N LEU A 84 9.88 1.83 -0.32
CA LEU A 84 8.74 1.36 -1.11
C LEU A 84 8.84 -0.13 -1.46
N GLU A 85 10.04 -0.60 -1.82
CA GLU A 85 10.32 -2.01 -2.06
C GLU A 85 10.06 -2.86 -0.80
N ASN A 86 10.51 -2.39 0.38
CA ASN A 86 10.27 -3.05 1.66
C ASN A 86 8.78 -3.10 2.02
N VAL A 87 8.00 -2.04 1.73
CA VAL A 87 6.54 -2.07 1.90
C VAL A 87 5.91 -3.14 1.00
N PHE A 88 6.33 -3.20 -0.27
CA PHE A 88 5.81 -4.18 -1.21
C PHE A 88 6.13 -5.62 -0.81
N LEU A 89 7.36 -5.88 -0.33
CA LEU A 89 7.76 -7.18 0.21
C LEU A 89 6.94 -7.56 1.45
N THR A 90 6.69 -6.60 2.33
CA THR A 90 5.85 -6.78 3.52
C THR A 90 4.42 -7.14 3.12
N LEU A 91 3.81 -6.45 2.15
CA LEU A 91 2.49 -6.77 1.61
C LEU A 91 2.43 -8.21 1.10
N LYS A 92 3.43 -8.65 0.31
CA LYS A 92 3.49 -10.04 -0.17
C LYS A 92 3.59 -11.06 0.96
N ALA A 93 4.33 -10.74 2.01
CA ALA A 93 4.46 -11.61 3.18
C ALA A 93 3.16 -11.69 3.98
N VAL A 94 2.47 -10.57 4.19
CA VAL A 94 1.15 -10.51 4.85
C VAL A 94 0.13 -11.33 4.07
N LEU A 95 0.03 -11.12 2.74
CA LEU A 95 -0.89 -11.89 1.91
C LEU A 95 -0.61 -13.39 1.97
N ARG A 96 0.66 -13.80 2.01
CA ARG A 96 1.02 -15.21 2.21
C ARG A 96 0.54 -15.73 3.56
N LEU A 97 0.78 -14.99 4.64
CA LEU A 97 0.35 -15.40 5.98
C LEU A 97 -1.17 -15.53 6.08
N VAL A 98 -1.92 -14.62 5.47
CA VAL A 98 -3.39 -14.71 5.39
C VAL A 98 -3.82 -16.00 4.68
N LEU A 99 -3.17 -16.37 3.57
CA LEU A 99 -3.48 -17.62 2.88
C LEU A 99 -3.12 -18.85 3.72
N GLU A 100 -1.95 -18.83 4.38
CA GLU A 100 -1.50 -19.91 5.27
C GLU A 100 -2.44 -20.11 6.47
N HIS A 101 -3.04 -19.03 6.98
CA HIS A 101 -3.96 -19.03 8.11
C HIS A 101 -5.43 -19.03 7.68
N GLN A 102 -5.74 -19.44 6.44
CA GLN A 102 -7.10 -19.60 5.92
C GLN A 102 -7.98 -18.34 6.05
N GLY A 103 -7.39 -17.16 5.92
CA GLY A 103 -8.09 -15.88 6.03
C GLY A 103 -8.14 -15.29 7.44
N ASP A 104 -7.52 -15.91 8.45
CA ASP A 104 -7.35 -15.30 9.78
C ASP A 104 -6.21 -14.27 9.77
N ASN A 105 -6.37 -13.20 10.54
CA ASN A 105 -5.43 -12.08 10.64
C ASN A 105 -4.58 -12.11 11.93
N ARG A 106 -4.73 -13.15 12.75
CA ARG A 106 -3.97 -13.34 14.00
C ARG A 106 -2.60 -13.98 13.78
N PHE A 107 -1.79 -13.40 12.90
CA PHE A 107 -0.41 -13.84 12.66
C PHE A 107 0.59 -12.74 13.02
N ARG A 108 1.81 -13.13 13.40
CA ARG A 108 2.89 -12.16 13.67
C ARG A 108 3.41 -11.60 12.36
N LEU A 109 3.44 -10.28 12.24
CA LEU A 109 4.03 -9.62 11.08
C LEU A 109 5.54 -9.90 11.04
N PRO A 110 6.08 -10.36 9.90
CA PRO A 110 7.49 -10.67 9.78
C PRO A 110 8.29 -9.38 9.57
N HIS A 111 9.35 -9.19 10.36
CA HIS A 111 10.12 -7.94 10.40
C HIS A 111 10.91 -7.71 9.10
N PRO A 112 10.99 -6.48 8.57
CA PRO A 112 11.61 -6.17 7.26
C PRO A 112 13.03 -6.73 7.06
N GLN A 113 13.87 -6.69 8.10
CA GLN A 113 15.27 -7.14 8.05
C GLN A 113 15.44 -8.66 7.92
N ASP A 114 14.40 -9.46 8.17
CA ASP A 114 14.47 -10.92 8.14
C ASP A 114 14.17 -11.50 6.74
N HIS A 115 13.67 -10.68 5.81
CA HIS A 115 13.21 -11.13 4.49
C HIS A 115 14.31 -11.22 3.44
N SER A 116 15.33 -10.36 3.50
CA SER A 116 16.47 -10.38 2.56
C SER A 116 17.23 -11.71 2.63
N ARG A 117 17.19 -12.42 3.76
CA ARG A 117 17.83 -13.74 3.93
C ARG A 117 17.03 -14.91 3.36
N ARG A 118 15.69 -14.83 3.28
CA ARG A 118 14.85 -15.94 2.80
C ARG A 118 14.69 -16.00 1.28
N TYR A 119 14.82 -14.87 0.59
CA TYR A 119 14.74 -14.83 -0.88
C TYR A 119 16.06 -15.16 -1.58
N GLN A 120 17.19 -15.29 -0.86
CA GLN A 120 18.47 -15.75 -1.42
C GLN A 120 18.66 -17.28 -1.37
N GLN A 121 17.66 -18.04 -0.90
CA GLN A 121 17.72 -19.50 -0.79
C GLN A 121 16.73 -20.24 -1.72
N CYS A 122 16.10 -19.54 -2.69
CA CYS A 122 15.32 -20.15 -3.77
C CYS A 122 15.93 -19.80 -5.12
#